data_AF-A0A969BEW8-F1
#
_entry.id   AF-A0A969BEW8-F1
#
_cell.length_a   1.000
_cell.length_b   1.000
_cell.length_c   1.000
_cell.angle_alpha   90.00
_cell.angle_beta   90.00
_cell.angle_gamma   90.00
#
_symmetry.space_group_name_H-M   'P 1'
#
loop_
_entity.id
_entity.type
_entity.pdbx_description
1 polymer ?
#
loop_
_entity_poly.entity_id
_entity_poly.type
_entity_poly.pdbx_seq_one_letter_code
_entity_poly.pdbx_strand_id
1 'polypeptide(L)'
;MKLANPLHFPIAILAGGITLVIGVRLAQFPSTIMLPIAAGIAYSGAVYLKSRQPESFNLDNPELERELQAVRASAVALASKANDLKSEAAKLLTDSFQIELLAAVLSSCNRAEELPKNIDNLARYLQGSDSLQSVSELRDRLAEVQRKISVSSGLAKQHLSQLEASIKRNIKLAQEGQDTRVAQIVSLSTQIQDFAGVLQKMQNKLRTTDLSDPNQLEELQVVADELSSLRDNVYLLVSR
;
A
#
# COMPACT_ATOMS: atom_id res chain seq x y z
N MET A 1 -12.92 13.09 -17.78
CA MET A 1 -13.22 13.47 -16.38
C MET A 1 -14.69 13.21 -16.10
N LYS A 2 -15.04 12.18 -15.32
CA LYS A 2 -16.44 11.94 -14.91
C LYS A 2 -16.79 12.92 -13.79
N LEU A 3 -17.54 13.97 -14.12
CA LEU A 3 -18.04 14.97 -13.16
C LEU A 3 -18.68 14.25 -11.96
N ALA A 4 -18.24 14.58 -10.75
CA ALA A 4 -18.86 14.08 -9.53
C ALA A 4 -20.25 14.72 -9.41
N ASN A 5 -21.32 13.94 -9.50
CA ASN A 5 -22.66 14.47 -9.32
C ASN A 5 -22.91 14.66 -7.81
N PRO A 6 -23.07 15.92 -7.33
CA PRO A 6 -23.20 16.22 -5.90
C PRO A 6 -24.46 15.61 -5.27
N LEU A 7 -25.45 15.18 -6.07
CA LEU A 7 -26.65 14.47 -5.60
C LEU A 7 -26.34 13.12 -4.93
N HIS A 8 -25.20 12.49 -5.20
CA HIS A 8 -24.80 11.24 -4.55
C HIS A 8 -24.11 11.43 -3.19
N PHE A 9 -23.86 12.68 -2.77
CA PHE A 9 -23.12 13.00 -1.55
C PHE A 9 -23.98 13.88 -0.63
N PRO A 10 -24.87 13.28 0.19
CA PRO A 10 -25.81 14.04 1.02
C PRO A 10 -25.12 15.01 2.00
N ILE A 11 -23.89 14.70 2.42
CA ILE A 11 -23.06 15.57 3.27
C ILE A 11 -22.59 16.82 2.51
N ALA A 12 -22.27 16.69 1.22
CA ALA A 12 -21.87 17.82 0.38
C ALA A 12 -23.06 18.75 0.09
N ILE A 13 -24.26 18.17 -0.09
CA ILE A 13 -25.51 18.94 -0.20
C ILE A 13 -25.82 19.68 1.10
N LEU A 14 -25.63 19.02 2.25
CA LEU A 14 -25.78 19.65 3.58
C LEU A 14 -24.84 20.83 3.77
N ALA A 15 -23.56 20.67 3.43
CA ALA A 15 -22.57 21.75 3.53
C ALA A 15 -22.96 22.94 2.64
N GLY A 16 -23.34 22.70 1.38
CA GLY A 16 -23.82 23.76 0.48
C GLY A 16 -25.09 24.45 1.00
N GLY A 17 -26.02 23.69 1.56
CA GLY A 17 -27.25 24.22 2.16
C GLY A 17 -26.99 25.09 3.39
N ILE A 18 -26.08 24.67 4.28
CA ILE A 18 -25.69 25.47 5.46
C ILE A 18 -25.04 26.78 5.03
N THR A 19 -24.14 26.74 4.03
CA THR A 19 -23.50 27.96 3.54
C THR A 19 -24.50 28.93 2.91
N LEU A 20 -25.50 28.43 2.17
CA LEU A 20 -26.57 29.25 1.60
C LEU A 20 -27.37 29.96 2.71
N VAL A 21 -27.76 29.23 3.76
CA VAL A 21 -28.54 29.79 4.87
C VAL A 21 -27.72 30.83 5.65
N ILE A 22 -26.46 30.55 5.95
CA ILE A 22 -25.58 31.50 6.65
C ILE A 22 -25.35 32.76 5.81
N GLY A 23 -25.01 32.61 4.53
CA GLY A 23 -24.71 33.77 3.69
C GLY A 23 -25.93 34.65 3.40
N VAL A 24 -27.12 34.07 3.21
CA VAL A 24 -28.34 34.84 2.94
C VAL A 24 -28.96 35.41 4.21
N ARG A 25 -29.01 34.67 5.33
CA ARG A 25 -29.69 35.12 6.55
C ARG A 25 -28.80 35.82 7.57
N LEU A 26 -27.56 35.37 7.75
CA LEU A 26 -26.66 35.95 8.77
C LEU A 26 -25.76 37.04 8.17
N ALA A 27 -25.29 36.86 6.94
CA ALA A 27 -24.45 37.84 6.26
C ALA A 27 -25.20 38.74 5.26
N GLN A 28 -26.52 38.55 5.10
CA GLN A 28 -27.42 39.36 4.25
C GLN A 28 -26.97 39.53 2.78
N PHE A 29 -26.26 38.55 2.23
CA PHE A 29 -25.88 38.60 0.82
C PHE A 29 -27.08 38.33 -0.12
N PRO A 30 -27.09 38.94 -1.32
CA PRO A 30 -28.12 38.69 -2.32
C PRO A 30 -28.17 37.20 -2.71
N SER A 31 -29.37 36.64 -2.76
CA SER A 31 -29.60 35.23 -3.08
C SER A 31 -29.04 34.83 -4.45
N THR A 32 -29.03 35.75 -5.42
CA THR A 32 -28.45 35.57 -6.76
C THR A 32 -26.94 35.33 -6.75
N ILE A 33 -26.21 35.82 -5.74
CA ILE A 33 -24.76 35.61 -5.60
C ILE A 33 -24.47 34.36 -4.75
N MET A 34 -25.28 34.11 -3.72
CA MET A 34 -25.07 32.98 -2.83
C MET A 34 -25.40 31.62 -3.47
N LEU A 35 -26.35 31.57 -4.41
CA LEU A 35 -26.74 30.34 -5.09
C LEU A 35 -25.59 29.68 -5.88
N PRO A 36 -24.84 30.39 -6.75
CA PRO A 36 -23.69 29.80 -7.43
C PRO A 36 -22.52 29.46 -6.48
N ILE A 37 -22.33 30.23 -5.39
CA ILE A 37 -21.30 29.94 -4.38
C ILE A 37 -21.62 28.65 -3.62
N ALA A 38 -22.86 28.47 -3.18
CA ALA A 38 -23.31 27.26 -2.51
C ALA A 38 -23.22 26.02 -3.42
N ALA A 39 -23.59 26.17 -4.70
CA ALA A 39 -23.40 25.12 -5.70
C ALA A 39 -21.92 24.78 -5.91
N GLY A 40 -21.04 25.79 -5.93
CA GLY A 40 -19.59 25.62 -6.00
C GLY A 40 -19.02 24.88 -4.79
N ILE A 41 -19.49 25.19 -3.58
CA ILE A 41 -19.07 24.51 -2.34
C ILE A 41 -19.60 23.08 -2.28
N ALA A 42 -20.84 22.83 -2.70
CA ALA A 42 -21.38 21.47 -2.79
C ALA A 42 -20.60 20.65 -3.83
N TYR A 43 -20.23 21.24 -4.97
CA TYR A 43 -19.44 20.57 -5.99
C TYR A 43 -18.00 20.29 -5.52
N SER A 44 -17.32 21.28 -4.94
CA SER A 44 -15.96 21.10 -4.42
C SER A 44 -15.93 20.13 -3.24
N GLY A 45 -16.94 20.19 -2.36
CA GLY A 45 -17.15 19.23 -1.29
C GLY A 45 -17.40 17.81 -1.81
N ALA A 46 -18.20 17.64 -2.85
CA ALA A 46 -18.45 16.34 -3.49
C ALA A 46 -17.20 15.79 -4.18
N VAL A 47 -16.39 16.64 -4.84
CA VAL A 47 -15.10 16.24 -5.41
C VAL A 47 -14.11 15.83 -4.31
N TYR A 48 -14.09 16.56 -3.19
CA TYR A 48 -13.24 16.26 -2.03
C TYR A 48 -13.68 14.99 -1.27
N LEU A 49 -14.98 14.74 -1.17
CA LEU A 49 -15.52 13.50 -0.60
C LEU A 49 -15.29 12.31 -1.55
N LYS A 50 -15.44 12.51 -2.86
CA LYS A 50 -15.15 11.50 -3.88
C LYS A 50 -13.67 11.13 -3.94
N SER A 51 -12.76 12.08 -3.72
CA SER A 51 -11.31 11.78 -3.65
C SER A 51 -10.92 11.00 -2.39
N ARG A 52 -11.77 11.03 -1.34
CA ARG A 52 -11.60 10.22 -0.13
C ARG A 52 -12.38 8.92 -0.10
N GLN A 53 -13.34 8.73 -1.02
CA GLN A 53 -13.96 7.41 -1.18
C GLN A 53 -12.97 6.47 -1.88
N PRO A 54 -12.78 5.24 -1.36
CA PRO A 54 -12.04 4.24 -2.10
C PRO A 54 -12.75 4.02 -3.43
N GLU A 55 -12.01 4.07 -4.54
CA GLU A 55 -12.56 3.69 -5.84
C GLU A 55 -13.12 2.27 -5.70
N SER A 56 -14.43 2.12 -5.92
CA SER A 56 -15.03 0.79 -6.06
C SER A 56 -14.39 0.14 -7.28
N PHE A 57 -13.71 -0.98 -7.07
CA PHE A 57 -13.06 -1.71 -8.15
C PHE A 57 -14.08 -2.46 -9.01
N ASN A 58 -15.37 -2.46 -8.63
CA ASN A 58 -16.49 -2.98 -9.42
C ASN A 58 -16.18 -4.40 -9.93
N LEU A 59 -15.69 -5.24 -9.01
CA LEU A 59 -15.30 -6.62 -9.27
C LEU A 59 -16.53 -7.52 -9.11
N ASP A 60 -16.63 -8.58 -9.93
CA ASP A 60 -17.74 -9.55 -9.86
C ASP A 60 -17.79 -10.29 -8.50
N ASN A 61 -16.66 -10.34 -7.78
CA ASN A 61 -16.53 -10.97 -6.48
C ASN A 61 -16.41 -9.92 -5.35
N PRO A 62 -17.44 -9.75 -4.49
CA PRO A 62 -17.43 -8.75 -3.42
C PRO A 62 -16.41 -9.05 -2.31
N GLU A 63 -16.05 -10.32 -2.10
CA GLU A 63 -15.01 -10.70 -1.15
C GLU A 63 -13.64 -10.22 -1.63
N LEU A 64 -13.36 -10.41 -2.92
CA LEU A 64 -12.13 -9.94 -3.55
C LEU A 64 -11.99 -8.41 -3.48
N GLU A 65 -13.09 -7.68 -3.70
CA GLU A 65 -13.09 -6.22 -3.59
C GLU A 65 -12.78 -5.75 -2.16
N ARG A 66 -13.39 -6.40 -1.15
CA ARG A 66 -13.13 -6.08 0.25
C ARG A 66 -11.67 -6.31 0.62
N GLU A 67 -11.10 -7.46 0.26
CA GLU A 67 -9.70 -7.78 0.54
C GLU A 67 -8.74 -6.82 -0.18
N LEU A 68 -9.06 -6.45 -1.42
CA LEU A 68 -8.26 -5.52 -2.21
C LEU A 68 -8.27 -4.10 -1.63
N GLN A 69 -9.42 -3.64 -1.13
CA GLN A 69 -9.51 -2.37 -0.41
C GLN A 69 -8.71 -2.40 0.90
N ALA A 70 -8.76 -3.50 1.65
CA ALA A 70 -7.97 -3.67 2.87
C ALA A 70 -6.46 -3.67 2.58
N VAL A 71 -6.03 -4.34 1.51
CA VAL A 71 -4.65 -4.34 1.04
C VAL A 71 -4.20 -2.96 0.60
N ARG A 72 -5.04 -2.23 -0.15
CA ARG A 72 -4.77 -0.84 -0.56
C ARG A 72 -4.60 0.07 0.66
N ALA A 73 -5.50 0.00 1.63
CA ALA A 73 -5.41 0.79 2.86
C ALA A 73 -4.12 0.48 3.63
N SER A 74 -3.74 -0.80 3.72
CA SER A 74 -2.50 -1.23 4.36
C SER A 74 -1.26 -0.70 3.64
N ALA A 75 -1.27 -0.68 2.30
CA ALA A 75 -0.18 -0.13 1.50
C ALA A 75 -0.06 1.39 1.63
N VAL A 76 -1.18 2.13 1.71
CA VAL A 76 -1.15 3.58 1.96
C VAL A 76 -0.57 3.87 3.35
N ALA A 77 -0.96 3.11 4.36
CA ALA A 77 -0.39 3.22 5.69
C ALA A 77 1.12 2.89 5.70
N LEU A 78 1.53 1.85 4.97
CA LEU A 78 2.93 1.49 4.78
C LEU A 78 3.73 2.62 4.11
N ALA A 79 3.21 3.20 3.03
CA ALA A 79 3.84 4.31 2.32
C ALA A 79 4.04 5.54 3.22
N SER A 80 3.04 5.85 4.06
CA SER A 80 3.17 6.93 5.07
C SER A 80 4.32 6.63 6.06
N LYS A 81 4.35 5.43 6.63
CA LYS A 81 5.42 5.02 7.55
C LYS A 81 6.80 5.02 6.91
N ALA A 82 6.89 4.59 5.66
CA ALA A 82 8.13 4.60 4.88
C ALA A 82 8.65 6.01 4.65
N ASN A 83 7.76 6.99 4.41
CA ASN A 83 8.13 8.38 4.26
C ASN A 83 8.64 8.98 5.59
N ASP A 84 7.99 8.65 6.70
CA ASP A 84 8.45 9.06 8.04
C ASP A 84 9.85 8.50 8.34
N LEU A 85 10.05 7.20 8.09
CA LEU A 85 11.35 6.54 8.26
C LEU A 85 12.42 7.13 7.35
N LYS A 86 12.09 7.47 6.10
CA LYS A 86 13.02 8.06 5.13
C LYS A 86 13.57 9.41 5.62
N SER A 87 12.69 10.27 6.14
CA SER A 87 13.10 11.56 6.72
C SER A 87 14.03 11.35 7.94
N GLU A 88 13.68 10.40 8.79
CA GLU A 88 14.43 10.10 10.01
C GLU A 88 15.78 9.44 9.75
N ALA A 89 15.82 8.43 8.86
CA ALA A 89 17.04 7.76 8.43
C ALA A 89 17.99 8.73 7.73
N ALA A 90 17.47 9.61 6.86
CA ALA A 90 18.28 10.63 6.18
C ALA A 90 18.97 11.56 7.18
N LYS A 91 18.33 11.89 8.31
CA LYS A 91 18.95 12.69 9.37
C LYS A 91 20.03 11.88 10.11
N LEU A 92 19.66 10.73 10.67
CA LEU A 92 20.53 9.97 11.58
C LEU A 92 21.73 9.30 10.89
N LEU A 93 21.54 8.78 9.67
CA LEU A 93 22.57 8.03 8.95
C LEU A 93 23.51 8.93 8.14
N THR A 94 23.07 10.12 7.73
CA THR A 94 23.97 11.11 7.12
C THR A 94 24.93 11.68 8.15
N ASP A 95 24.44 11.97 9.36
CA ASP A 95 25.26 12.52 10.46
C ASP A 95 26.33 11.52 10.95
N SER A 96 26.10 10.22 10.77
CA SER A 96 27.00 9.13 11.17
C SER A 96 27.83 8.54 10.03
N PHE A 97 27.80 9.14 8.83
CA PHE A 97 28.53 8.68 7.63
C PHE A 97 28.21 7.25 7.15
N GLN A 98 27.06 6.68 7.53
CA GLN A 98 26.66 5.33 7.13
C GLN A 98 25.87 5.30 5.82
N ILE A 99 26.56 5.66 4.73
CA ILE A 99 25.94 5.88 3.41
C ILE A 99 25.33 4.59 2.83
N GLU A 100 25.96 3.44 3.03
CA GLU A 100 25.48 2.16 2.50
C GLU A 100 24.17 1.71 3.15
N LEU A 101 24.09 1.80 4.49
CA LEU A 101 22.89 1.48 5.24
C LEU A 101 21.75 2.45 4.88
N LEU A 102 22.07 3.74 4.74
CA LEU A 102 21.11 4.75 4.30
C LEU A 102 20.54 4.39 2.92
N ALA A 103 21.38 4.00 1.96
CA ALA A 103 20.92 3.60 0.64
C ALA A 103 19.98 2.39 0.67
N ALA A 104 20.28 1.38 1.49
CA ALA A 104 19.43 0.19 1.64
C ALA A 104 18.05 0.52 2.22
N VAL A 105 18.01 1.36 3.26
CA VAL A 105 16.76 1.83 3.89
C VAL A 105 15.95 2.69 2.93
N LEU A 106 16.58 3.68 2.28
CA LEU A 106 15.91 4.56 1.33
C LEU A 106 15.35 3.80 0.13
N SER A 107 16.08 2.82 -0.41
CA SER A 107 15.60 1.97 -1.49
C SER A 107 14.32 1.24 -1.12
N SER A 108 14.25 0.69 0.10
CA SER A 108 13.08 -0.02 0.61
C SER A 108 11.91 0.93 0.87
N CYS A 109 12.17 2.11 1.44
CA CYS A 109 11.13 3.12 1.67
C CYS A 109 10.53 3.65 0.35
N ASN A 110 11.36 3.97 -0.64
CA ASN A 110 10.89 4.42 -1.94
C ASN A 110 10.00 3.37 -2.61
N ARG A 111 10.33 2.07 -2.44
CA ARG A 111 9.50 0.99 -3.01
C ARG A 111 8.18 0.79 -2.28
N ALA A 112 8.14 1.04 -0.97
CA ALA A 112 6.89 1.08 -0.20
C ALA A 112 5.98 2.25 -0.64
N GLU A 113 6.56 3.39 -1.04
CA GLU A 113 5.81 4.56 -1.54
C GLU A 113 5.08 4.27 -2.85
N GLU A 114 5.66 3.44 -3.72
CA GLU A 114 5.06 3.04 -5.01
C GLU A 114 4.00 1.95 -4.88
N LEU A 115 3.96 1.25 -3.74
CA LEU A 115 3.12 0.08 -3.54
C LEU A 115 1.61 0.34 -3.71
N PRO A 116 1.02 1.43 -3.19
CA PRO A 116 -0.39 1.75 -3.42
C PRO A 116 -0.74 1.82 -4.90
N LYS A 117 0.12 2.44 -5.71
CA LYS A 117 -0.07 2.56 -7.17
C LYS A 117 0.00 1.19 -7.85
N ASN A 118 0.90 0.32 -7.42
CA ASN A 118 1.02 -1.04 -7.94
C ASN A 118 -0.22 -1.89 -7.60
N ILE A 119 -0.80 -1.70 -6.41
CA ILE A 119 -2.08 -2.33 -6.03
C ILE A 119 -3.23 -1.77 -6.87
N ASP A 120 -3.29 -0.46 -7.11
CA ASP A 120 -4.31 0.14 -7.99
C ASP A 120 -4.19 -0.35 -9.45
N ASN A 121 -2.97 -0.65 -9.91
CA ASN A 121 -2.75 -1.33 -11.20
C ASN A 121 -3.26 -2.77 -11.16
N LEU A 122 -2.88 -3.55 -10.13
CA LEU A 122 -3.32 -4.92 -9.91
C LEU A 122 -4.86 -5.02 -9.88
N ALA A 123 -5.51 -4.07 -9.22
CA ALA A 123 -6.94 -3.97 -9.10
C ALA A 123 -7.66 -3.79 -10.45
N ARG A 124 -7.06 -3.01 -11.36
CA ARG A 124 -7.60 -2.84 -12.72
C ARG A 124 -7.44 -4.10 -13.56
N TYR A 125 -6.36 -4.86 -13.38
CA TYR A 125 -6.21 -6.17 -14.04
C TYR A 125 -7.22 -7.20 -13.53
N LEU A 126 -7.56 -7.11 -12.24
CA LEU A 126 -8.52 -7.98 -11.58
C LEU A 126 -9.97 -7.83 -12.07
N GLN A 127 -10.29 -6.72 -12.72
CA GLN A 127 -11.61 -6.49 -13.34
C GLN A 127 -11.85 -7.40 -14.55
N GLY A 128 -10.82 -8.06 -15.08
CA GLY A 128 -10.97 -9.11 -16.08
C GLY A 128 -11.33 -10.47 -15.46
N SER A 129 -11.95 -11.35 -16.25
CA SER A 129 -12.26 -12.74 -15.88
C SER A 129 -11.04 -13.66 -15.79
N ASP A 130 -9.86 -13.17 -16.18
CA ASP A 130 -8.62 -13.95 -16.11
C ASP A 130 -8.08 -14.02 -14.68
N SER A 131 -7.64 -15.22 -14.29
CA SER A 131 -6.91 -15.43 -13.03
C SER A 131 -5.72 -14.47 -12.94
N LEU A 132 -5.49 -13.90 -11.74
CA LEU A 132 -4.40 -12.96 -11.45
C LEU A 132 -3.02 -13.41 -11.94
N GLN A 133 -2.80 -14.71 -12.03
CA GLN A 133 -1.59 -15.34 -12.55
C GLN A 133 -2.00 -16.69 -13.16
N SER A 134 -1.54 -16.98 -14.37
CA SER A 134 -1.68 -18.32 -14.94
C SER A 134 -0.95 -19.36 -14.09
N VAL A 135 -1.37 -20.63 -14.15
CA VAL A 135 -0.64 -21.73 -13.47
C VAL A 135 0.84 -21.76 -13.90
N SER A 136 1.13 -21.40 -15.15
CA SER A 136 2.51 -21.20 -15.65
C SER A 136 3.25 -20.08 -14.92
N GLU A 137 2.68 -18.88 -14.80
CA GLU A 137 3.30 -17.76 -14.09
C GLU A 137 3.58 -18.10 -12.61
N LEU A 138 2.64 -18.79 -11.94
CA LEU A 138 2.83 -19.24 -10.56
C LEU A 138 3.99 -20.23 -10.43
N ARG A 139 4.17 -21.13 -11.42
CA ARG A 139 5.29 -22.08 -11.45
C ARG A 139 6.63 -21.39 -11.70
N ASP A 140 6.68 -20.41 -12.58
CA ASP A 140 7.89 -19.63 -12.85
C ASP A 140 8.34 -18.87 -11.60
N ARG A 141 7.39 -18.24 -10.90
CA ARG A 141 7.65 -17.56 -9.62
C ARG A 141 8.06 -18.54 -8.52
N LEU A 142 7.45 -19.73 -8.48
CA LEU A 142 7.86 -20.78 -7.55
C LEU A 142 9.33 -21.17 -7.78
N ALA A 143 9.73 -21.35 -9.03
CA ALA A 143 11.12 -21.65 -9.37
C ALA A 143 12.07 -20.50 -8.99
N GLU A 144 11.66 -19.24 -9.17
CA GLU A 144 12.44 -18.09 -8.72
C GLU A 144 12.61 -18.08 -7.20
N VAL A 145 11.53 -18.26 -6.44
CA VAL A 145 11.57 -18.30 -4.97
C VAL A 145 12.41 -19.46 -4.48
N GLN A 146 12.30 -20.65 -5.08
CA GLN A 146 13.12 -21.81 -4.72
C GLN A 146 14.61 -21.57 -4.97
N ARG A 147 14.97 -20.92 -6.08
CA ARG A 147 16.35 -20.50 -6.32
C ARG A 147 16.82 -19.54 -5.24
N LYS A 148 16.03 -18.54 -4.88
CA LYS A 148 16.38 -17.58 -3.81
C LYS A 148 16.52 -18.25 -2.44
N ILE A 149 15.66 -19.20 -2.10
CA ILE A 149 15.75 -20.00 -0.86
C ILE A 149 17.07 -20.74 -0.77
N SER A 150 17.57 -21.30 -1.89
CA SER A 150 18.80 -22.10 -1.90
C SER A 150 20.06 -21.29 -1.55
N VAL A 151 20.05 -19.98 -1.81
CA VAL A 151 21.16 -19.06 -1.56
C VAL A 151 20.93 -18.14 -0.37
N SER A 152 19.76 -18.22 0.27
CA SER A 152 19.37 -17.38 1.41
C SER A 152 19.50 -18.14 2.73
N SER A 153 19.78 -17.40 3.81
CA SER A 153 19.89 -17.94 5.16
C SER A 153 19.05 -17.12 6.16
N GLY A 154 18.87 -17.67 7.37
CA GLY A 154 18.18 -16.98 8.46
C GLY A 154 16.75 -16.56 8.14
N LEU A 155 16.42 -15.32 8.48
CA LEU A 155 15.07 -14.77 8.42
C LEU A 155 14.57 -14.53 6.98
N ALA A 156 15.47 -14.16 6.06
CA ALA A 156 15.15 -14.07 4.63
C ALA A 156 14.70 -15.43 4.07
N LYS A 157 15.36 -16.53 4.47
CA LYS A 157 14.94 -17.89 4.11
C LYS A 157 13.56 -18.24 4.65
N GLN A 158 13.24 -17.82 5.88
CA GLN A 158 11.93 -18.05 6.48
C GLN A 158 10.83 -17.32 5.70
N HIS A 159 11.02 -16.03 5.40
CA HIS A 159 10.08 -15.23 4.61
C HIS A 159 9.87 -15.79 3.20
N LEU A 160 10.96 -16.20 2.53
CA LEU A 160 10.88 -16.86 1.22
C LEU A 160 10.17 -18.21 1.29
N SER A 161 10.37 -18.99 2.36
CA SER A 161 9.68 -20.28 2.54
C SER A 161 8.17 -20.11 2.76
N GLN A 162 7.75 -19.05 3.46
CA GLN A 162 6.35 -18.70 3.61
C GLN A 162 5.72 -18.29 2.27
N LEU A 163 6.45 -17.49 1.48
CA LEU A 163 6.04 -17.14 0.12
C LEU A 163 5.94 -18.40 -0.77
N GLU A 164 6.91 -19.32 -0.69
CA GLU A 164 6.88 -20.60 -1.42
C GLU A 164 5.64 -21.43 -1.06
N ALA A 165 5.33 -21.57 0.22
CA ALA A 165 4.14 -22.29 0.69
C ALA A 165 2.84 -21.65 0.18
N SER A 166 2.81 -20.31 0.12
CA SER A 166 1.67 -19.57 -0.42
C SER A 166 1.49 -19.78 -1.92
N ILE A 167 2.58 -19.71 -2.70
CA ILE A 167 2.54 -19.97 -4.14
C ILE A 167 2.11 -21.42 -4.42
N LYS A 168 2.64 -22.41 -3.70
CA LYS A 168 2.24 -23.83 -3.85
C LYS A 168 0.75 -24.05 -3.59
N ARG A 169 0.21 -23.43 -2.52
CA ARG A 169 -1.22 -23.46 -2.22
C ARG A 169 -2.03 -22.84 -3.36
N ASN A 170 -1.60 -21.69 -3.90
CA ASN A 170 -2.31 -21.04 -5.00
C ASN A 170 -2.25 -21.86 -6.29
N ILE A 171 -1.15 -22.55 -6.60
CA ILE A 171 -1.07 -23.50 -7.73
C ILE A 171 -2.09 -24.62 -7.57
N LYS A 172 -2.20 -25.21 -6.37
CA LYS A 172 -3.16 -26.27 -6.08
C LYS A 172 -4.60 -25.80 -6.29
N LEU A 173 -4.95 -24.64 -5.73
CA LEU A 173 -6.29 -24.05 -5.88
C LEU A 173 -6.62 -23.77 -7.37
N ALA A 174 -5.66 -23.26 -8.15
CA ALA A 174 -5.84 -23.02 -9.57
C ALA A 174 -6.03 -24.33 -10.37
N GLN A 175 -5.32 -25.40 -10.01
CA GLN A 175 -5.49 -26.73 -10.63
C GLN A 175 -6.85 -27.34 -10.31
N GLU A 176 -7.42 -27.02 -9.15
CA GLU A 176 -8.77 -27.43 -8.73
C GLU A 176 -9.88 -26.55 -9.35
N GLY A 177 -9.52 -25.59 -10.21
CA GLY A 177 -10.47 -24.67 -10.86
C GLY A 177 -11.05 -23.61 -9.92
N GLN A 178 -10.46 -23.43 -8.72
CA GLN A 178 -10.90 -22.43 -7.77
C GLN A 178 -10.35 -21.04 -8.11
N ASP A 179 -11.10 -20.01 -7.75
CA ASP A 179 -10.65 -18.63 -7.86
C ASP A 179 -9.52 -18.36 -6.85
N THR A 180 -8.28 -18.29 -7.36
CA THR A 180 -7.10 -18.05 -6.52
C THR A 180 -6.88 -16.58 -6.19
N ARG A 181 -7.70 -15.67 -6.73
CA ARG A 181 -7.45 -14.23 -6.62
C ARG A 181 -7.53 -13.77 -5.17
N VAL A 182 -8.51 -14.25 -4.42
CA VAL A 182 -8.67 -13.96 -2.98
C VAL A 182 -7.45 -14.45 -2.19
N ALA A 183 -7.00 -15.69 -2.42
CA ALA A 183 -5.84 -16.25 -1.73
C ALA A 183 -4.54 -15.48 -2.02
N GLN A 184 -4.37 -14.98 -3.25
CA GLN A 184 -3.23 -14.14 -3.62
C GLN A 184 -3.28 -12.76 -2.96
N ILE A 185 -4.46 -12.12 -2.90
CA ILE A 185 -4.63 -10.84 -2.20
C ILE A 185 -4.41 -10.99 -0.69
N VAL A 186 -4.90 -12.06 -0.08
CA VAL A 186 -4.63 -12.37 1.34
C VAL A 186 -3.13 -12.55 1.57
N SER A 187 -2.43 -13.29 0.70
CA SER A 187 -0.98 -13.45 0.79
C SER A 187 -0.23 -12.13 0.68
N LEU A 188 -0.69 -11.22 -0.19
CA LEU A 188 -0.13 -9.88 -0.33
C LEU A 188 -0.37 -9.04 0.93
N SER A 189 -1.56 -9.12 1.51
CA SER A 189 -1.91 -8.46 2.77
C SER A 189 -0.95 -8.83 3.89
N THR A 190 -0.69 -10.13 4.08
CA THR A 190 0.26 -10.62 5.09
C THR A 190 1.66 -10.05 4.88
N GLN A 191 2.18 -10.06 3.65
CA GLN A 191 3.52 -9.54 3.38
C GLN A 191 3.63 -8.03 3.59
N ILE A 192 2.57 -7.28 3.31
CA ILE A 192 2.52 -5.84 3.59
C ILE A 192 2.54 -5.58 5.09
N GLN A 193 1.82 -6.38 5.87
CA GLN A 193 1.83 -6.28 7.33
C GLN A 193 3.22 -6.63 7.91
N ASP A 194 3.86 -7.69 7.43
CA ASP A 194 5.21 -8.06 7.83
C ASP A 194 6.20 -6.93 7.50
N PHE A 195 6.10 -6.36 6.29
CA PHE A 195 6.92 -5.22 5.88
C PHE A 195 6.70 -4.00 6.79
N ALA A 196 5.45 -3.70 7.16
CA ALA A 196 5.14 -2.63 8.10
C ALA A 196 5.75 -2.89 9.51
N GLY A 197 5.76 -4.15 9.95
CA GLY A 197 6.38 -4.55 11.21
C GLY A 197 7.90 -4.33 11.20
N VAL A 198 8.57 -4.71 10.12
CA VAL A 198 10.03 -4.55 9.97
C VAL A 198 10.42 -3.07 9.76
N LEU A 199 9.61 -2.27 9.05
CA LEU A 199 9.79 -0.82 9.00
C LEU A 199 9.76 -0.20 10.39
N GLN A 200 8.79 -0.60 11.23
CA GLN A 200 8.70 -0.11 12.60
C GLN A 200 9.92 -0.54 13.44
N LYS A 201 10.37 -1.78 13.29
CA LYS A 201 11.58 -2.30 13.95
C LYS A 201 12.82 -1.50 13.54
N MET A 202 12.97 -1.20 12.25
CA MET A 202 14.04 -0.36 11.71
C MET A 202 13.99 1.04 12.32
N GLN A 203 12.82 1.68 12.33
CA GLN A 203 12.65 3.01 12.93
C GLN A 203 13.04 3.02 14.42
N ASN A 204 12.57 2.02 15.17
CA ASN A 204 12.87 1.94 16.60
C ASN A 204 14.37 1.73 16.83
N LYS A 205 15.03 0.85 16.06
CA LYS A 205 16.47 0.63 16.18
C LYS A 205 17.26 1.89 15.82
N LEU A 206 16.95 2.58 14.72
CA LEU A 206 17.62 3.83 14.35
C LEU A 206 17.61 4.88 15.48
N ARG A 207 16.54 4.93 16.28
CA ARG A 207 16.43 5.85 17.41
C ARG A 207 17.25 5.46 18.63
N THR A 208 17.48 4.17 18.84
CA THR A 208 18.09 3.65 20.07
C THR A 208 19.51 3.15 19.89
N THR A 209 19.91 2.86 18.65
CA THR A 209 21.23 2.32 18.32
C THR A 209 22.30 3.40 18.43
N ASP A 210 23.40 3.08 19.11
CA ASP A 210 24.64 3.83 18.98
C ASP A 210 25.31 3.47 17.65
N LEU A 211 25.32 4.41 16.72
CA LEU A 211 25.88 4.24 15.37
C LEU A 211 27.42 4.16 15.37
N SER A 212 28.06 4.36 16.52
CA SER A 212 29.50 4.18 16.72
C SER A 212 29.86 2.77 17.22
N ASP A 213 28.88 2.01 17.72
CA ASP A 213 29.07 0.64 18.21
C ASP A 213 28.92 -0.37 17.07
N PRO A 214 29.99 -1.09 16.68
CA PRO A 214 29.96 -2.04 15.58
C PRO A 214 28.94 -3.16 15.75
N ASN A 215 28.67 -3.61 16.99
CA ASN A 215 27.71 -4.69 17.24
C ASN A 215 26.28 -4.22 17.01
N GLN A 216 25.96 -2.99 17.45
CA GLN A 216 24.63 -2.43 17.24
C GLN A 216 24.40 -2.01 15.79
N LEU A 217 25.48 -1.65 15.08
CA LEU A 217 25.46 -1.43 13.64
C LEU A 217 25.16 -2.71 12.85
N GLU A 218 25.82 -3.82 13.18
CA GLU A 218 25.52 -5.13 12.58
C GLU A 218 24.04 -5.51 12.79
N GLU A 219 23.55 -5.30 14.00
CA GLU A 219 22.16 -5.50 14.37
C GLU A 219 21.15 -4.65 13.58
N LEU A 220 21.56 -3.45 13.16
CA LEU A 220 20.77 -2.54 12.34
C LEU A 220 20.81 -2.98 10.86
N GLN A 221 21.96 -3.46 10.40
CA GLN A 221 22.15 -4.02 9.07
C GLN A 221 21.29 -5.27 8.86
N VAL A 222 21.19 -6.15 9.86
CA VAL A 222 20.29 -7.31 9.83
C VAL A 222 18.83 -6.90 9.61
N VAL A 223 18.39 -5.80 10.23
CA VAL A 223 17.01 -5.29 10.02
C VAL A 223 16.87 -4.67 8.64
N ALA A 224 17.90 -4.03 8.08
CA ALA A 224 17.88 -3.50 6.72
C ALA A 224 17.79 -4.63 5.68
N ASP A 225 18.48 -5.74 5.91
CA ASP A 225 18.43 -6.92 5.06
C ASP A 225 17.06 -7.60 5.11
N GLU A 226 16.46 -7.66 6.30
CA GLU A 226 15.08 -8.14 6.49
C GLU A 226 14.09 -7.27 5.70
N LEU A 227 14.26 -5.94 5.77
CA LEU A 227 13.45 -4.95 5.05
C LEU A 227 13.56 -5.14 3.53
N SER A 228 14.79 -5.32 3.03
CA SER A 228 15.09 -5.56 1.62
C SER A 228 14.48 -6.89 1.13
N SER A 229 14.55 -7.95 1.94
CA SER A 229 13.95 -9.24 1.61
C SER A 229 12.43 -9.17 1.52
N LEU A 230 11.77 -8.47 2.44
CA LEU A 230 10.30 -8.30 2.42
C LEU A 230 9.85 -7.42 1.26
N ARG A 231 10.58 -6.33 0.98
CA ARG A 231 10.37 -5.49 -0.21
C ARG A 231 10.36 -6.34 -1.48
N ASP A 232 11.35 -7.23 -1.65
CA ASP A 232 11.47 -8.06 -2.85
C ASP A 232 10.32 -9.04 -2.99
N ASN A 233 9.86 -9.62 -1.88
CA ASN A 233 8.71 -10.54 -1.86
C ASN A 233 7.41 -9.83 -2.26
N VAL A 234 7.13 -8.69 -1.63
CA VAL A 234 5.94 -7.87 -1.95
C VAL A 234 6.00 -7.44 -3.41
N TYR A 235 7.15 -6.97 -3.87
CA TYR A 235 7.31 -6.55 -5.24
C TYR A 235 7.11 -7.69 -6.22
N LEU A 236 7.60 -8.90 -5.91
CA LEU A 236 7.34 -10.08 -6.73
C LEU A 236 5.83 -10.31 -6.87
N LEU A 237 5.03 -10.18 -5.80
CA LEU A 237 3.58 -10.38 -5.89
C LEU A 237 2.82 -9.32 -6.71
N VAL A 238 3.30 -8.07 -6.72
CA VAL A 238 2.60 -6.96 -7.41
C VAL A 238 3.21 -6.58 -8.75
N SER A 239 4.41 -7.06 -9.08
CA SER A 239 5.09 -6.77 -10.34
C SER A 239 4.53 -7.62 -11.46
N ARG A 240 3.99 -6.94 -12.47
CA ARG A 240 3.66 -7.44 -13.80
C ARG A 240 4.25 -6.48 -14.81
#